data_AF-A0A167LQA1-F1
#
_entry.id   AF-A0A167LQA1-F1
#
_cell.length_a   1.000
_cell.length_b   1.000
_cell.length_c   1.000
_cell.angle_alpha   90.00
_cell.angle_beta   90.00
_cell.angle_gamma   90.00
#
_symmetry.space_group_name_H-M   'P 1'
#
loop_
_entity.id
_entity.type
_entity.pdbx_description
1 polymer ?
#
loop_
_entity_poly.entity_id
_entity_poly.type
_entity_poly.pdbx_seq_one_letter_code
_entity_poly.pdbx_strand_id
1 'polypeptide(L)'
;MPGKFAEQSLSSPSDRVTPNAKQKRKNTPGPSPSILRKNLRNGTYKAYLLAEGGYRLLAKPLVVNLGSPSDLALFTSSITTHNARRGDSFTANIGNLVNRAGDPNTRFSAPECDCWAKVDDDGIITGVPPADAHDTTIRVHVTNGKASAKLQVHIPVRKQRQPLVETLRVLSFNLWVGGQMVNNHHEKQVRFLAQSNIDIAGMQESGGGHGTRLARALGWYSWQGPTVSIITRYPIAEVLEAPNKSVAVRISLDGTANDIIFWNCHLGYDPYGPYDFCFDHMSFDQVMRREAQSGRTPEIMAIMASMQGSLANADDVPMFLTGDFNAPSHLDWIDATKDQHCGRGYTEWPTSKFPADSGLIDSYRVVHPSPVSKPGITWSPIYLENQGRKEPLDRIDFVYHKGRKLAVEDSTALVAGKPAPQPRHADNEWTSDHKAVLTVYRFIDSASGNCEAGSA
;
A
#
# COMPACT_ATOMS: atom_id res chain seq x y z
N MET A 1 32.63 26.83 5.18
CA MET A 1 32.44 25.48 5.74
C MET A 1 31.95 24.58 4.61
N PRO A 2 32.52 23.39 4.37
CA PRO A 2 32.05 22.55 3.27
C PRO A 2 30.72 21.92 3.67
N GLY A 3 29.68 22.22 2.89
CA GLY A 3 28.34 21.64 3.06
C GLY A 3 28.37 20.14 2.78
N LYS A 4 27.68 19.37 3.60
CA LYS A 4 27.42 17.94 3.33
C LYS A 4 26.27 17.85 2.34
N PHE A 5 26.51 17.24 1.18
CA PHE A 5 25.44 16.81 0.28
C PHE A 5 24.75 15.60 0.92
N ALA A 6 23.43 15.66 1.02
CA ALA A 6 22.59 14.52 1.35
C ALA A 6 21.61 14.36 0.18
N GLU A 7 21.81 13.30 -0.59
CA GLU A 7 20.95 12.95 -1.72
C GLU A 7 19.83 12.05 -1.19
N GLN A 8 18.60 12.57 -1.25
CA GLN A 8 17.40 11.77 -1.02
C GLN A 8 16.82 11.47 -2.39
N SER A 9 16.90 10.22 -2.80
CA SER A 9 16.31 9.81 -4.06
C SER A 9 14.78 9.83 -3.93
N LEU A 10 14.07 10.05 -5.04
CA LEU A 10 12.64 9.68 -5.12
C LEU A 10 12.45 8.14 -5.03
N SER A 11 13.56 7.40 -4.89
CA SER A 11 13.74 6.05 -4.34
C SER A 11 14.68 6.07 -3.11
N SER A 12 14.14 6.37 -1.92
CA SER A 12 14.71 6.13 -0.56
C SER A 12 15.54 7.22 0.16
N PRO A 13 15.41 7.29 1.50
CA PRO A 13 16.42 7.77 2.45
C PRO A 13 16.94 6.67 3.39
N SER A 14 18.22 6.29 3.28
CA SER A 14 19.14 6.19 4.43
C SER A 14 20.44 5.47 4.03
N ASP A 15 21.55 6.21 4.00
CA ASP A 15 22.85 5.69 4.37
C ASP A 15 23.43 6.66 5.42
N ARG A 16 23.32 6.30 6.71
CA ARG A 16 24.10 6.93 7.77
C ARG A 16 25.37 6.11 7.96
N VAL A 17 26.45 6.51 7.30
CA VAL A 17 27.81 6.05 7.63
C VAL A 17 28.37 6.93 8.74
N THR A 18 28.59 6.36 9.93
CA THR A 18 29.40 6.96 11.00
C THR A 18 30.87 7.01 10.59
N PRO A 19 31.58 8.16 10.68
CA PRO A 19 33.03 8.18 10.50
C PRO A 19 33.74 8.25 11.85
N ASN A 20 34.37 7.15 12.23
CA ASN A 20 35.47 7.13 13.18
C ASN A 20 36.77 7.13 12.35
N ALA A 21 37.45 8.29 12.23
CA ALA A 21 38.89 8.41 11.99
C ALA A 21 39.28 9.89 11.81
N LYS A 22 40.16 10.37 12.70
CA LYS A 22 40.86 11.65 12.56
C LYS A 22 41.82 11.55 11.37
N GLN A 23 41.70 12.44 10.38
CA GLN A 23 42.84 12.80 9.53
C GLN A 23 42.83 14.29 9.19
N LYS A 24 43.77 15.03 9.80
CA LYS A 24 44.13 16.40 9.44
C LYS A 24 44.69 16.41 8.01
N ARG A 25 44.22 17.31 7.12
CA ARG A 25 45.09 18.02 6.16
C ARG A 25 44.41 19.23 5.49
N LYS A 26 45.19 20.33 5.57
CA LYS A 26 45.28 21.66 4.93
C LYS A 26 44.38 22.05 3.74
N ASN A 27 44.02 23.35 3.78
CA ASN A 27 43.34 24.17 2.77
C ASN A 27 44.02 24.17 1.38
N THR A 28 43.25 23.85 0.35
CA THR A 28 43.45 24.25 -1.05
C THR A 28 42.07 24.45 -1.72
N PRO A 29 41.95 25.31 -2.76
CA PRO A 29 40.66 25.65 -3.38
C PRO A 29 40.06 24.43 -4.08
N GLY A 30 38.78 24.15 -3.81
CA GLY A 30 38.13 22.88 -4.17
C GLY A 30 37.83 22.70 -5.66
N PRO A 31 37.75 21.45 -6.14
CA PRO A 31 37.20 21.16 -7.46
C PRO A 31 35.69 21.39 -7.47
N SER A 32 35.13 21.73 -8.64
CA SER A 32 33.69 21.70 -8.88
C SER A 32 33.11 20.34 -8.46
N PRO A 33 31.96 20.27 -7.77
CA PRO A 33 31.41 18.98 -7.36
C PRO A 33 30.93 18.21 -8.60
N SER A 34 31.63 17.12 -8.93
CA SER A 34 31.16 16.14 -9.90
C SER A 34 30.23 15.15 -9.20
N ILE A 35 28.99 15.05 -9.68
CA ILE A 35 28.06 14.00 -9.23
C ILE A 35 28.57 12.66 -9.78
N LEU A 36 28.91 11.74 -8.88
CA LEU A 36 29.30 10.38 -9.21
C LEU A 36 28.11 9.63 -9.82
N ARG A 37 27.97 9.69 -11.14
CA ARG A 37 26.93 8.98 -11.93
C ARG A 37 26.94 7.45 -11.81
N LYS A 38 27.91 6.84 -11.13
CA LYS A 38 28.23 5.42 -11.30
C LYS A 38 27.15 4.45 -10.78
N ASN A 39 26.20 4.89 -9.95
CA ASN A 39 25.22 3.99 -9.31
C ASN A 39 23.75 4.41 -9.46
N LEU A 40 23.44 5.47 -10.21
CA LEU A 40 22.05 5.92 -10.40
C LEU A 40 21.50 5.35 -11.72
N ARG A 41 20.33 4.72 -11.64
CA ARG A 41 19.63 4.14 -12.81
C ARG A 41 18.92 5.23 -13.62
N ASN A 42 18.46 4.89 -14.82
CA ASN A 42 17.59 5.78 -15.59
C ASN A 42 16.30 6.05 -14.80
N GLY A 43 15.83 7.28 -14.81
CA GLY A 43 14.65 7.70 -14.05
C GLY A 43 14.69 9.16 -13.64
N THR A 44 13.61 9.60 -12.99
CA THR A 44 13.47 10.97 -12.50
C THR A 44 13.82 11.04 -11.02
N TYR A 45 14.74 11.93 -10.66
CA TYR A 45 15.24 12.15 -9.31
C TYR A 45 14.97 13.57 -8.88
N LYS A 46 14.81 13.78 -7.57
CA LYS A 46 14.84 15.12 -6.99
C LYS A 46 16.14 15.29 -6.22
N ALA A 47 17.02 16.16 -6.70
CA ALA A 47 18.26 16.49 -6.04
C ALA A 47 18.02 17.61 -5.03
N TYR A 48 18.42 17.38 -3.78
CA TYR A 48 18.29 18.33 -2.68
C TYR A 48 19.67 18.87 -2.29
N LEU A 49 19.78 20.19 -2.12
CA LEU A 49 20.94 20.81 -1.50
C LEU A 49 20.60 21.14 -0.05
N LEU A 50 21.25 20.44 0.88
CA LEU A 50 20.89 20.48 2.30
C LEU A 50 22.05 20.99 3.18
N ALA A 51 21.71 21.64 4.29
CA ALA A 51 22.59 22.03 5.38
C ALA A 51 22.14 21.36 6.70
N GLU A 52 22.91 21.61 7.77
CA GLU A 52 22.54 21.22 9.14
C GLU A 52 22.24 19.72 9.27
N GLY A 53 22.97 18.87 8.54
CA GLY A 53 22.77 17.42 8.58
C GLY A 53 21.53 16.92 7.85
N GLY A 54 20.92 17.74 6.99
CA GLY A 54 19.78 17.35 6.15
C GLY A 54 18.49 18.11 6.45
N TYR A 55 18.44 18.91 7.51
CA TYR A 55 17.20 19.52 7.99
C TYR A 55 16.88 20.90 7.38
N ARG A 56 17.85 21.51 6.69
CA ARG A 56 17.65 22.82 6.05
C ARG A 56 17.94 22.77 4.57
N LEU A 57 16.94 23.13 3.75
CA LEU A 57 17.11 23.38 2.33
C LEU A 57 17.95 24.64 2.10
N LEU A 58 19.02 24.50 1.32
CA LEU A 58 19.88 25.60 0.89
C LEU A 58 19.47 26.15 -0.49
N ALA A 59 18.75 25.38 -1.28
CA ALA A 59 18.27 25.77 -2.59
C ALA A 59 16.95 25.07 -2.92
N LYS A 60 16.22 25.57 -3.93
CA LYS A 60 15.08 24.86 -4.49
C LYS A 60 15.57 23.50 -5.03
N PRO A 61 14.91 22.38 -4.68
CA PRO A 61 15.30 21.08 -5.20
C PRO A 61 15.21 21.04 -6.73
N LEU A 62 16.18 20.39 -7.35
CA LEU A 62 16.25 20.23 -8.81
C LEU A 62 15.66 18.88 -9.21
N VAL A 63 14.89 18.85 -10.29
CA VAL A 63 14.49 17.59 -10.93
C VAL A 63 15.60 17.19 -11.90
N VAL A 64 16.10 15.96 -11.76
CA VAL A 64 17.19 15.40 -12.57
C VAL A 64 16.70 14.14 -13.22
N ASN A 65 16.67 14.11 -14.55
CA ASN A 65 16.28 12.94 -15.32
C ASN A 65 17.53 12.24 -15.85
N LEU A 66 17.70 10.97 -15.46
CA LEU A 66 18.78 10.12 -15.93
C LEU A 66 18.26 9.20 -17.06
N GLY A 67 19.10 8.97 -18.07
CA GLY A 67 18.77 8.19 -19.28
C GLY A 67 18.46 9.05 -20.50
N SER A 68 18.26 8.43 -21.67
CA SER A 68 17.96 9.14 -22.92
C SER A 68 16.48 9.54 -23.02
N PRO A 69 16.11 10.71 -23.56
CA PRO A 69 14.71 11.06 -23.87
C PRO A 69 13.97 10.02 -24.73
N SER A 70 14.70 9.21 -25.50
CA SER A 70 14.14 8.06 -26.23
C SER A 70 13.57 6.96 -25.34
N ASP A 71 13.89 6.96 -24.04
CA ASP A 71 13.55 5.91 -23.09
C ASP A 71 12.20 6.17 -22.40
N LEU A 72 11.30 6.94 -23.02
CA LEU A 72 9.96 7.22 -22.48
C LEU A 72 9.20 5.90 -22.26
N ALA A 73 8.84 5.62 -21.00
CA ALA A 73 8.12 4.43 -20.64
C ALA A 73 7.03 4.75 -19.61
N LEU A 74 5.84 4.19 -19.84
CA LEU A 74 4.75 4.20 -18.87
C LEU A 74 4.96 3.09 -17.87
N PHE A 75 4.60 3.33 -16.61
CA PHE A 75 4.63 2.29 -15.59
C PHE A 75 3.51 1.25 -15.79
N THR A 76 2.42 1.65 -16.43
CA THR A 76 1.31 0.79 -16.82
C THR A 76 0.74 1.21 -18.18
N SER A 77 0.19 0.27 -18.93
CA SER A 77 -0.54 0.55 -20.19
C SER A 77 -1.97 1.02 -19.95
N SER A 78 -2.55 0.76 -18.77
CA SER A 78 -3.92 1.15 -18.43
C SER A 78 -4.11 1.44 -16.94
N ILE A 79 -5.10 2.28 -16.62
CA ILE A 79 -5.54 2.56 -15.26
C ILE A 79 -7.04 2.86 -15.21
N THR A 80 -7.70 2.52 -14.10
CA THR A 80 -9.06 2.97 -13.78
C THR A 80 -8.98 4.07 -12.72
N THR A 81 -9.67 5.20 -12.94
CA THR A 81 -9.72 6.31 -11.97
C THR A 81 -10.69 6.03 -10.82
N HIS A 82 -10.85 6.96 -9.88
CA HIS A 82 -12.07 6.95 -9.07
C HIS A 82 -13.30 7.24 -9.96
N ASN A 83 -14.47 6.96 -9.44
CA ASN A 83 -15.72 7.13 -10.17
C ASN A 83 -16.02 8.63 -10.35
N ALA A 84 -16.53 8.99 -11.53
CA ALA A 84 -17.20 10.25 -11.78
C ALA A 84 -18.70 10.10 -11.54
N ARG A 85 -19.43 11.22 -11.41
CA ARG A 85 -20.90 11.23 -11.34
C ARG A 85 -21.45 12.30 -12.27
N ARG A 86 -22.54 11.97 -12.98
CA ARG A 86 -23.19 12.90 -13.90
C ARG A 86 -23.59 14.20 -13.20
N GLY A 87 -23.13 15.32 -13.73
CA GLY A 87 -23.35 16.67 -13.18
C GLY A 87 -22.32 17.14 -12.15
N ASP A 88 -21.46 16.25 -11.63
CA ASP A 88 -20.41 16.62 -10.68
C ASP A 88 -19.09 16.94 -11.41
N SER A 89 -18.32 17.87 -10.84
CA SER A 89 -16.94 18.10 -11.28
C SER A 89 -16.07 16.88 -11.01
N PHE A 90 -15.28 16.49 -12.00
CA PHE A 90 -14.34 15.38 -11.94
C PHE A 90 -12.90 15.87 -12.17
N THR A 91 -11.96 15.29 -11.42
CA THR A 91 -10.52 15.48 -11.63
C THR A 91 -9.76 14.19 -11.38
N ALA A 92 -8.72 13.89 -12.15
CA ALA A 92 -7.80 12.78 -11.88
C ALA A 92 -6.41 13.10 -12.42
N ASN A 93 -5.35 12.62 -11.76
CA ASN A 93 -3.97 12.88 -12.16
C ASN A 93 -3.28 11.59 -12.64
N ILE A 94 -2.87 11.58 -13.91
CA ILE A 94 -2.09 10.49 -14.53
C ILE A 94 -0.65 10.92 -14.89
N GLY A 95 -0.28 12.17 -14.61
CA GLY A 95 0.97 12.80 -15.02
C GLY A 95 2.23 12.12 -14.49
N ASN A 96 2.10 11.33 -13.42
CA ASN A 96 3.20 10.63 -12.77
C ASN A 96 3.28 9.13 -13.08
N LEU A 97 2.45 8.62 -14.00
CA LEU A 97 2.47 7.21 -14.44
C LEU A 97 3.55 6.91 -15.49
N VAL A 98 4.61 7.72 -15.52
CA VAL A 98 5.65 7.71 -16.54
C VAL A 98 7.02 7.91 -15.90
N ASN A 99 8.06 7.28 -16.45
CA ASN A 99 9.42 7.37 -15.93
C ASN A 99 10.09 8.76 -16.10
N ARG A 100 9.44 9.67 -16.81
CA ARG A 100 9.83 11.08 -17.05
C ARG A 100 8.85 12.09 -16.43
N ALA A 101 8.20 11.69 -15.34
CA ALA A 101 7.26 12.55 -14.62
C ALA A 101 7.94 13.86 -14.17
N GLY A 102 7.32 15.01 -14.46
CA GLY A 102 7.88 16.32 -14.13
C GLY A 102 9.01 16.82 -15.04
N ASP A 103 9.39 16.08 -16.09
CA ASP A 103 10.21 16.63 -17.17
C ASP A 103 9.40 17.68 -17.93
N PRO A 104 9.90 18.92 -18.12
CA PRO A 104 9.18 19.96 -18.83
C PRO A 104 8.98 19.67 -20.32
N ASN A 105 9.54 18.60 -20.88
CA ASN A 105 9.27 18.12 -22.24
C ASN A 105 8.26 16.96 -22.28
N THR A 106 7.93 16.36 -21.13
CA THR A 106 6.87 15.35 -21.08
C THR A 106 5.52 16.05 -21.19
N ARG A 107 4.72 15.66 -22.18
CA ARG A 107 3.39 16.23 -22.42
C ARG A 107 2.34 15.15 -22.56
N PHE A 108 1.14 15.45 -22.09
CA PHE A 108 -0.04 14.61 -22.18
C PHE A 108 -1.07 15.25 -23.11
N SER A 109 -1.78 14.42 -23.88
CA SER A 109 -2.87 14.88 -24.73
C SER A 109 -3.83 13.73 -25.03
N ALA A 110 -5.08 14.02 -25.35
CA ALA A 110 -6.06 13.01 -25.77
C ALA A 110 -6.77 13.47 -27.06
N PRO A 111 -6.05 13.57 -28.20
CA PRO A 111 -6.60 14.16 -29.43
C PRO A 111 -7.73 13.32 -30.05
N GLU A 112 -7.80 12.04 -29.70
CA GLU A 112 -8.82 11.10 -30.17
C GLU A 112 -10.11 11.14 -29.32
N CYS A 113 -10.17 11.92 -28.22
CA CYS A 113 -11.35 11.96 -27.34
C CYS A 113 -12.31 13.08 -27.70
N ASP A 114 -13.40 12.75 -28.37
CA ASP A 114 -14.60 13.59 -28.42
C ASP A 114 -15.53 13.20 -27.27
N CYS A 115 -15.15 13.61 -26.07
CA CYS A 115 -15.78 13.18 -24.82
C CYS A 115 -15.82 14.31 -23.79
N TRP A 116 -16.57 14.12 -22.69
CA TRP A 116 -16.73 15.12 -21.65
C TRP A 116 -15.44 15.38 -20.83
N ALA A 117 -14.49 14.44 -20.85
CA ALA A 117 -13.23 14.51 -20.13
C ALA A 117 -12.12 15.12 -21.01
N LYS A 118 -11.40 16.09 -20.46
CA LYS A 118 -10.27 16.75 -21.12
C LYS A 118 -8.98 16.43 -20.36
N VAL A 119 -7.88 16.26 -21.09
CA VAL A 119 -6.55 16.04 -20.53
C VAL A 119 -5.69 17.25 -20.84
N ASP A 120 -5.10 17.86 -19.82
CA ASP A 120 -4.13 18.93 -20.02
C ASP A 120 -2.71 18.40 -20.27
N ASP A 121 -1.80 19.33 -20.55
CA ASP A 121 -0.40 19.05 -20.88
C ASP A 121 0.39 18.36 -19.76
N ASP A 122 -0.07 18.44 -18.51
CA ASP A 122 0.54 17.86 -17.30
C ASP A 122 -0.10 16.50 -16.92
N GLY A 123 -1.11 16.05 -17.67
CA GLY A 123 -1.80 14.79 -17.41
C GLY A 123 -2.86 14.90 -16.32
N ILE A 124 -3.41 16.10 -16.09
CA ILE A 124 -4.62 16.27 -15.29
C ILE A 124 -5.84 16.11 -16.19
N ILE A 125 -6.70 15.17 -15.80
CA ILE A 125 -7.99 14.92 -16.44
C ILE A 125 -9.01 15.76 -15.69
N THR A 126 -9.82 16.55 -16.40
CA THR A 126 -10.93 17.32 -15.83
C THR A 126 -12.19 17.22 -16.68
N GLY A 127 -13.35 17.45 -16.07
CA GLY A 127 -14.61 17.54 -16.82
C GLY A 127 -15.84 17.45 -15.93
N VAL A 128 -17.01 17.54 -16.56
CA VAL A 128 -18.32 17.32 -15.93
C VAL A 128 -19.09 16.34 -16.82
N PRO A 129 -19.37 15.10 -16.39
CA PRO A 129 -20.10 14.15 -17.22
C PRO A 129 -21.53 14.64 -17.47
N PRO A 130 -21.99 14.73 -18.74
CA PRO A 130 -23.38 15.11 -19.05
C PRO A 130 -24.39 14.05 -18.63
N ALA A 131 -25.68 14.37 -18.77
CA ALA A 131 -26.79 13.53 -18.30
C ALA A 131 -26.87 12.15 -18.97
N ASP A 132 -26.32 12.00 -20.18
CA ASP A 132 -26.24 10.77 -20.96
C ASP A 132 -24.87 10.07 -20.85
N ALA A 133 -23.90 10.62 -20.10
CA ALA A 133 -22.56 10.07 -20.03
C ALA A 133 -22.52 8.64 -19.47
N HIS A 134 -21.74 7.77 -20.10
CA HIS A 134 -21.46 6.42 -19.66
C HIS A 134 -19.99 6.29 -19.24
N ASP A 135 -19.60 5.13 -18.73
CA ASP A 135 -18.20 4.80 -18.49
C ASP A 135 -17.36 5.18 -19.71
N THR A 136 -16.35 6.00 -19.48
CA THR A 136 -15.59 6.67 -20.54
C THR A 136 -14.18 6.13 -20.56
N THR A 137 -13.71 5.72 -21.73
CA THR A 137 -12.31 5.33 -21.91
C THR A 137 -11.61 6.36 -22.78
N ILE A 138 -10.55 6.97 -22.27
CA ILE A 138 -9.73 7.92 -23.01
C ILE A 138 -8.38 7.29 -23.34
N ARG A 139 -7.87 7.54 -24.55
CA ARG A 139 -6.52 7.17 -24.95
C ARG A 139 -5.62 8.39 -24.84
N VAL A 140 -4.79 8.40 -23.81
CA VAL A 140 -3.85 9.51 -23.57
C VAL A 140 -2.55 9.22 -24.28
N HIS A 141 -2.12 10.15 -25.12
CA HIS A 141 -0.82 10.18 -25.76
C HIS A 141 0.14 10.92 -24.84
N VAL A 142 1.23 10.25 -24.47
CA VAL A 142 2.33 10.82 -23.70
C VAL A 142 3.52 10.99 -24.63
N THR A 143 4.09 12.19 -24.71
CA THR A 143 5.23 12.49 -25.58
C THR A 143 6.37 13.09 -24.79
N ASN A 144 7.61 12.84 -25.20
CA ASN A 144 8.80 13.54 -24.73
C ASN A 144 9.78 13.65 -25.90
N GLY A 145 9.87 14.84 -26.51
CA GLY A 145 10.57 15.03 -27.77
C GLY A 145 9.97 14.17 -28.90
N LYS A 146 10.75 13.23 -29.45
CA LYS A 146 10.30 12.29 -30.49
C LYS A 146 9.72 10.99 -29.94
N ALA A 147 9.90 10.71 -28.66
CA ALA A 147 9.38 9.50 -28.04
C ALA A 147 7.88 9.68 -27.74
N SER A 148 7.10 8.61 -27.89
CA SER A 148 5.67 8.60 -27.56
C SER A 148 5.23 7.26 -26.98
N ALA A 149 4.24 7.31 -26.10
CA ALA A 149 3.56 6.16 -25.51
C ALA A 149 2.05 6.43 -25.42
N LYS A 150 1.26 5.38 -25.26
CA LYS A 150 -0.20 5.47 -25.11
C LYS A 150 -0.66 4.83 -23.81
N LEU A 151 -1.44 5.57 -23.02
CA LEU A 151 -2.08 5.12 -21.78
C LEU A 151 -3.59 5.05 -22.00
N GLN A 152 -4.20 3.92 -21.66
CA GLN A 152 -5.65 3.79 -21.63
C GLN A 152 -6.19 4.13 -20.23
N VAL A 153 -7.00 5.19 -20.12
CA VAL A 153 -7.60 5.57 -18.84
C VAL A 153 -9.09 5.30 -18.89
N HIS A 154 -9.57 4.50 -17.96
CA HIS A 154 -10.99 4.19 -17.79
C HIS A 154 -11.56 5.02 -16.64
N ILE A 155 -12.66 5.74 -16.90
CA ILE A 155 -13.37 6.59 -15.95
C ILE A 155 -14.79 6.03 -15.80
N PRO A 156 -15.08 5.30 -14.71
CA PRO A 156 -16.43 4.85 -14.45
C PRO A 156 -17.34 6.05 -14.15
N VAL A 157 -18.57 6.06 -14.67
CA VAL A 157 -19.51 7.17 -14.52
C VAL A 157 -20.80 6.67 -13.86
N ARG A 158 -21.05 7.15 -12.63
CA ARG A 158 -22.28 6.91 -11.89
C ARG A 158 -23.39 7.85 -12.35
N LYS A 159 -24.64 7.37 -12.28
CA LYS A 159 -25.80 8.23 -12.57
C LYS A 159 -25.89 9.34 -11.52
N GLN A 160 -26.58 10.42 -11.87
CA GLN A 160 -26.84 11.51 -10.93
C GLN A 160 -27.52 10.96 -9.66
N ARG A 161 -27.09 11.43 -8.49
CA ARG A 161 -27.57 11.01 -7.15
C ARG A 161 -27.30 9.56 -6.76
N GLN A 162 -26.65 8.74 -7.59
CA GLN A 162 -26.15 7.45 -7.12
C GLN A 162 -24.91 7.65 -6.24
N PRO A 163 -24.66 6.73 -5.28
CA PRO A 163 -23.42 6.72 -4.54
C PRO A 163 -22.22 6.67 -5.49
N LEU A 164 -21.18 7.46 -5.20
CA LEU A 164 -19.94 7.38 -5.96
C LEU A 164 -19.29 6.01 -5.80
N VAL A 165 -19.38 5.37 -4.63
CA VAL A 165 -18.69 4.12 -4.30
C VAL A 165 -19.69 3.08 -3.80
N GLU A 166 -20.04 2.13 -4.66
CA GLU A 166 -20.89 0.97 -4.31
C GLU A 166 -20.06 -0.27 -3.93
N THR A 167 -18.86 -0.37 -4.52
CA THR A 167 -17.88 -1.43 -4.25
C THR A 167 -16.57 -0.79 -3.82
N LEU A 168 -15.96 -1.31 -2.76
CA LEU A 168 -14.69 -0.84 -2.21
C LEU A 168 -13.65 -1.96 -2.19
N ARG A 169 -12.49 -1.72 -2.81
CA ARG A 169 -11.36 -2.66 -2.89
C ARG A 169 -10.26 -2.25 -1.93
N VAL A 170 -10.13 -2.97 -0.82
CA VAL A 170 -9.17 -2.71 0.26
C VAL A 170 -7.99 -3.67 0.17
N LEU A 171 -6.78 -3.13 0.22
CA LEU A 171 -5.53 -3.89 0.17
C LEU A 171 -4.73 -3.74 1.47
N SER A 172 -4.21 -4.85 2.02
CA SER A 172 -3.07 -4.85 2.94
C SER A 172 -1.81 -5.28 2.18
N PHE A 173 -0.72 -4.51 2.27
CA PHE A 173 0.50 -4.80 1.51
C PHE A 173 1.80 -4.41 2.23
N ASN A 174 2.52 -5.41 2.78
CA ASN A 174 3.89 -5.20 3.25
C ASN A 174 4.79 -5.02 2.02
N LEU A 175 5.52 -3.89 1.97
CA LEU A 175 6.33 -3.53 0.81
C LEU A 175 7.71 -4.20 0.79
N TRP A 176 8.16 -4.88 1.84
CA TRP A 176 9.51 -5.41 2.00
C TRP A 176 10.59 -4.33 1.85
N VAL A 177 10.75 -3.53 2.90
CA VAL A 177 11.61 -2.34 2.95
C VAL A 177 11.32 -1.42 1.75
N GLY A 178 10.05 -1.11 1.50
CA GLY A 178 9.63 -0.27 0.36
C GLY A 178 9.78 -0.89 -1.03
N GLY A 179 10.12 -2.18 -1.11
CA GLY A 179 10.36 -2.97 -2.32
C GLY A 179 11.82 -3.00 -2.75
N GLN A 180 12.72 -2.47 -1.92
CA GLN A 180 14.10 -2.19 -2.33
C GLN A 180 14.93 -3.44 -2.63
N MET A 181 14.47 -4.61 -2.16
CA MET A 181 15.09 -5.90 -2.45
C MET A 181 14.85 -6.39 -3.89
N VAL A 182 14.00 -5.69 -4.65
CA VAL A 182 13.68 -6.00 -6.05
C VAL A 182 14.02 -4.83 -6.98
N ASN A 183 14.66 -5.16 -8.09
CA ASN A 183 15.02 -4.23 -9.14
C ASN A 183 13.78 -3.59 -9.77
N ASN A 184 13.82 -2.26 -9.95
CA ASN A 184 12.75 -1.46 -10.55
C ASN A 184 11.42 -1.56 -9.79
N HIS A 185 11.48 -1.76 -8.47
CA HIS A 185 10.30 -1.95 -7.63
C HIS A 185 9.28 -0.83 -7.74
N HIS A 186 9.69 0.43 -7.94
CA HIS A 186 8.75 1.54 -8.05
C HIS A 186 7.77 1.35 -9.21
N GLU A 187 8.28 1.07 -10.42
CA GLU A 187 7.44 0.81 -11.58
C GLU A 187 6.54 -0.40 -11.36
N LYS A 188 7.11 -1.51 -10.86
CA LYS A 188 6.38 -2.76 -10.61
C LYS A 188 5.25 -2.58 -9.59
N GLN A 189 5.49 -1.83 -8.51
CA GLN A 189 4.48 -1.50 -7.51
C GLN A 189 3.37 -0.61 -8.09
N VAL A 190 3.73 0.45 -8.83
CA VAL A 190 2.74 1.32 -9.48
C VAL A 190 1.89 0.54 -10.47
N ARG A 191 2.53 -0.32 -11.28
CA ARG A 191 1.85 -1.22 -12.22
C ARG A 191 0.86 -2.14 -11.51
N PHE A 192 1.30 -2.84 -10.47
CA PHE A 192 0.46 -3.74 -9.69
C PHE A 192 -0.76 -3.01 -9.10
N LEU A 193 -0.56 -1.86 -8.47
CA LEU A 193 -1.63 -1.08 -7.83
C LEU A 193 -2.63 -0.54 -8.87
N ALA A 194 -2.14 -0.02 -10.00
CA ALA A 194 -2.98 0.49 -11.08
C ALA A 194 -3.81 -0.61 -11.77
N GLN A 195 -3.21 -1.77 -12.00
CA GLN A 195 -3.86 -2.89 -12.70
C GLN A 195 -4.80 -3.71 -11.82
N SER A 196 -4.56 -3.75 -10.50
CA SER A 196 -5.42 -4.47 -9.55
C SER A 196 -6.68 -3.70 -9.16
N ASN A 197 -6.88 -2.51 -9.73
CA ASN A 197 -8.01 -1.63 -9.48
C ASN A 197 -8.28 -1.38 -7.98
N ILE A 198 -7.23 -1.17 -7.18
CA ILE A 198 -7.33 -0.96 -5.74
C ILE A 198 -7.92 0.41 -5.43
N ASP A 199 -8.77 0.52 -4.42
CA ASP A 199 -9.36 1.78 -3.97
C ASP A 199 -8.57 2.39 -2.81
N ILE A 200 -8.23 1.57 -1.81
CA ILE A 200 -7.52 1.96 -0.59
C ILE A 200 -6.50 0.88 -0.27
N ALA A 201 -5.27 1.28 0.07
CA ALA A 201 -4.23 0.36 0.51
C ALA A 201 -3.59 0.82 1.83
N GLY A 202 -3.57 -0.07 2.82
CA GLY A 202 -2.67 0.02 3.95
C GLY A 202 -1.34 -0.65 3.61
N MET A 203 -0.24 0.07 3.79
CA MET A 203 1.10 -0.39 3.44
C MET A 203 2.00 -0.49 4.67
N GLN A 204 2.72 -1.60 4.77
CA GLN A 204 3.71 -1.86 5.81
C GLN A 204 5.13 -1.82 5.23
N GLU A 205 6.13 -1.75 6.11
CA GLU A 205 7.53 -1.46 5.73
C GLU A 205 7.69 -0.27 4.78
N SER A 206 6.84 0.73 4.96
CA SER A 206 6.75 1.89 4.07
C SER A 206 7.49 3.10 4.65
N GLY A 207 8.46 2.88 5.55
CA GLY A 207 9.24 3.95 6.16
C GLY A 207 10.00 4.80 5.14
N GLY A 208 10.35 6.03 5.48
CA GLY A 208 11.08 6.91 4.54
C GLY A 208 10.24 7.45 3.37
N GLY A 209 8.91 7.34 3.43
CA GLY A 209 7.99 7.98 2.47
C GLY A 209 7.58 7.10 1.28
N HIS A 210 7.73 5.78 1.38
CA HIS A 210 7.38 4.86 0.27
C HIS A 210 5.88 4.91 -0.08
N GLY A 211 4.99 5.08 0.90
CA GLY A 211 3.56 5.26 0.65
C GLY A 211 3.27 6.54 -0.12
N THR A 212 3.80 7.67 0.33
CA THR A 212 3.68 8.96 -0.37
C THR A 212 4.26 8.92 -1.79
N ARG A 213 5.37 8.19 -1.99
CA ARG A 213 5.95 7.97 -3.32
C ARG A 213 4.96 7.27 -4.26
N LEU A 214 4.32 6.20 -3.80
CA LEU A 214 3.36 5.43 -4.60
C LEU A 214 2.07 6.22 -4.85
N ALA A 215 1.55 6.91 -3.83
CA ALA A 215 0.38 7.77 -3.99
C ALA A 215 0.63 8.89 -5.01
N ARG A 216 1.79 9.55 -4.96
CA ARG A 216 2.16 10.58 -5.95
C ARG A 216 2.16 10.04 -7.38
N ALA A 217 2.73 8.84 -7.58
CA ALA A 217 2.77 8.21 -8.89
C ALA A 217 1.36 7.90 -9.44
N LEU A 218 0.46 7.45 -8.57
CA LEU A 218 -0.92 7.10 -8.91
C LEU A 218 -1.89 8.30 -8.95
N GLY A 219 -1.46 9.49 -8.49
CA GLY A 219 -2.34 10.65 -8.34
C GLY A 219 -3.32 10.53 -7.16
N TRP A 220 -2.94 9.77 -6.13
CA TRP A 220 -3.78 9.43 -4.97
C TRP A 220 -3.42 10.26 -3.73
N TYR A 221 -4.32 10.25 -2.74
CA TYR A 221 -4.06 10.80 -1.41
C TYR A 221 -3.23 9.83 -0.58
N SER A 222 -2.49 10.34 0.40
CA SER A 222 -1.73 9.50 1.32
C SER A 222 -1.62 10.11 2.72
N TRP A 223 -1.56 9.23 3.71
CA TRP A 223 -1.06 9.54 5.04
C TRP A 223 0.12 8.63 5.36
N GLN A 224 1.23 9.21 5.83
CA GLN A 224 2.50 8.52 6.03
C GLN A 224 2.93 8.63 7.49
N GLY A 225 2.92 7.51 8.19
CA GLY A 225 3.55 7.37 9.50
C GLY A 225 5.04 7.00 9.38
N PRO A 226 5.71 6.72 10.51
CA PRO A 226 7.13 6.38 10.52
C PRO A 226 7.48 5.09 9.76
N THR A 227 6.65 4.06 9.89
CA THR A 227 6.90 2.70 9.33
C THR A 227 5.75 2.15 8.49
N VAL A 228 4.58 2.78 8.54
CA VAL A 228 3.34 2.39 7.85
C VAL A 228 2.71 3.58 7.15
N SER A 229 1.88 3.33 6.16
CA SER A 229 1.16 4.37 5.43
C SER A 229 -0.19 3.89 4.93
N ILE A 230 -1.05 4.83 4.56
CA ILE A 230 -2.33 4.58 3.89
C ILE A 230 -2.31 5.40 2.60
N ILE A 231 -2.69 4.80 1.48
CA ILE A 231 -2.93 5.49 0.21
C ILE A 231 -4.37 5.22 -0.26
N THR A 232 -5.01 6.20 -0.87
CA THR A 232 -6.42 6.09 -1.27
C THR A 232 -6.74 6.99 -2.46
N ARG A 233 -7.64 6.52 -3.33
CA ARG A 233 -8.20 7.32 -4.43
C ARG A 233 -9.05 8.49 -3.92
N TYR A 234 -9.59 8.38 -2.71
CA TYR A 234 -10.58 9.29 -2.16
C TYR A 234 -9.97 10.28 -1.16
N PRO A 235 -10.54 11.49 -1.00
CA PRO A 235 -10.04 12.49 -0.06
C PRO A 235 -9.92 11.97 1.37
N ILE A 236 -8.77 12.24 1.99
CA ILE A 236 -8.59 12.08 3.44
C ILE A 236 -9.21 13.31 4.11
N ALA A 237 -10.33 13.10 4.80
CA ALA A 237 -11.06 14.17 5.49
C ALA A 237 -10.39 14.53 6.82
N GLU A 238 -9.81 13.55 7.50
CA GLU A 238 -9.21 13.73 8.83
C GLU A 238 -8.08 12.72 9.03
N VAL A 239 -6.98 13.17 9.65
CA VAL A 239 -5.95 12.28 10.20
C VAL A 239 -6.28 12.06 11.66
N LEU A 240 -6.36 10.80 12.08
CA LEU A 240 -6.74 10.42 13.43
C LEU A 240 -5.48 10.11 14.25
N GLU A 241 -5.55 10.36 15.55
CA GLU A 241 -4.51 9.93 16.47
C GLU A 241 -4.45 8.40 16.49
N ALA A 242 -3.23 7.87 16.42
CA ALA A 242 -2.97 6.44 16.40
C ALA A 242 -1.69 6.14 17.21
N PRO A 243 -1.64 5.02 17.96
CA PRO A 243 -0.44 4.63 18.68
C PRO A 243 0.68 4.25 17.72
N ASN A 244 1.89 4.11 18.26
CA ASN A 244 3.06 3.63 17.51
C ASN A 244 2.74 2.34 16.74
N LYS A 245 3.46 2.11 15.64
CA LYS A 245 3.22 1.00 14.69
C LYS A 245 1.91 1.05 13.91
N SER A 246 1.11 2.09 14.07
CA SER A 246 -0.16 2.25 13.36
C SER A 246 -0.37 3.66 12.83
N VAL A 247 -1.30 3.78 11.88
CA VAL A 247 -1.85 5.04 11.39
C VAL A 247 -3.35 4.88 11.15
N ALA A 248 -4.08 5.99 11.27
CA ALA A 248 -5.52 6.01 11.07
C ALA A 248 -5.99 7.29 10.37
N VAL A 249 -6.98 7.15 9.50
CA VAL A 249 -7.60 8.28 8.78
C VAL A 249 -9.10 8.09 8.64
N ARG A 250 -9.82 9.21 8.54
CA ARG A 250 -11.19 9.27 8.01
C ARG A 250 -11.11 9.57 6.52
N ILE A 251 -11.77 8.74 5.71
CA ILE A 251 -11.78 8.87 4.25
C ILE A 251 -13.20 9.17 3.80
N SER A 252 -13.37 10.21 2.97
CA SER A 252 -14.68 10.59 2.44
C SER A 252 -14.91 10.00 1.05
N LEU A 253 -15.80 9.01 0.96
CA LEU A 253 -16.07 8.32 -0.30
C LEU A 253 -17.04 9.10 -1.20
N ASP A 254 -18.01 9.78 -0.58
CA ASP A 254 -19.05 10.55 -1.27
C ASP A 254 -19.70 11.55 -0.29
N GLY A 255 -18.87 12.36 0.37
CA GLY A 255 -19.29 13.25 1.46
C GLY A 255 -19.43 12.55 2.81
N THR A 256 -19.69 13.33 3.86
CA THR A 256 -19.55 12.90 5.27
C THR A 256 -20.47 11.75 5.68
N ALA A 257 -21.62 11.59 5.03
CA ALA A 257 -22.55 10.48 5.28
C ALA A 257 -22.00 9.12 4.81
N ASN A 258 -20.99 9.13 3.93
CA ASN A 258 -20.34 7.96 3.33
C ASN A 258 -18.87 7.85 3.77
N ASP A 259 -18.50 8.54 4.86
CA ASP A 259 -17.17 8.42 5.43
C ASP A 259 -16.93 7.01 5.96
N ILE A 260 -15.66 6.61 5.95
CA ILE A 260 -15.16 5.40 6.62
C ILE A 260 -13.95 5.73 7.48
N ILE A 261 -13.67 4.86 8.46
CA ILE A 261 -12.44 4.92 9.25
C ILE A 261 -11.49 3.81 8.78
N PHE A 262 -10.26 4.18 8.45
CA PHE A 262 -9.27 3.22 7.95
C PHE A 262 -8.02 3.22 8.84
N TRP A 263 -7.73 2.07 9.42
CA TRP A 263 -6.53 1.82 10.22
C TRP A 263 -5.56 0.94 9.44
N ASN A 264 -4.26 1.16 9.65
CA ASN A 264 -3.21 0.30 9.16
C ASN A 264 -2.11 0.11 10.21
N CYS A 265 -1.62 -1.11 10.41
CA CYS A 265 -0.56 -1.41 11.38
C CYS A 265 0.56 -2.31 10.85
N HIS A 266 1.71 -2.27 11.52
CA HIS A 266 2.84 -3.18 11.32
C HIS A 266 3.48 -3.51 12.68
N LEU A 267 3.08 -4.62 13.28
CA LEU A 267 3.44 -4.99 14.64
C LEU A 267 4.89 -5.53 14.73
N GLY A 268 5.42 -5.67 15.95
CA GLY A 268 6.75 -6.25 16.19
C GLY A 268 6.95 -7.61 15.51
N TYR A 269 8.13 -7.88 14.95
CA TYR A 269 8.38 -9.09 14.16
C TYR A 269 9.12 -10.19 14.93
N ASP A 270 9.98 -9.82 15.89
CA ASP A 270 10.87 -10.75 16.60
C ASP A 270 10.67 -10.65 18.13
N PRO A 271 10.72 -11.77 18.88
CA PRO A 271 10.76 -13.17 18.40
C PRO A 271 9.50 -13.58 17.62
N TYR A 272 9.57 -14.64 16.80
CA TYR A 272 8.44 -15.15 16.01
C TYR A 272 7.91 -16.48 16.57
N GLY A 273 6.66 -16.50 17.02
CA GLY A 273 6.09 -17.65 17.73
C GLY A 273 6.12 -18.98 16.96
N PRO A 274 5.86 -19.02 15.64
CA PRO A 274 6.02 -20.25 14.86
C PRO A 274 7.44 -20.82 14.87
N TYR A 275 8.49 -19.99 14.92
CA TYR A 275 9.85 -20.49 15.11
C TYR A 275 10.04 -21.07 16.50
N ASP A 276 9.53 -20.38 17.53
CA ASP A 276 9.65 -20.85 18.92
C ASP A 276 8.99 -22.23 19.11
N PHE A 277 7.87 -22.51 18.43
CA PHE A 277 7.25 -23.84 18.41
C PHE A 277 8.00 -24.85 17.53
N CYS A 278 8.22 -24.51 16.27
CA CYS A 278 8.62 -25.50 15.27
C CYS A 278 10.11 -25.79 15.26
N PHE A 279 10.93 -24.85 15.72
CA PHE A 279 12.37 -25.00 15.72
C PHE A 279 12.92 -25.20 17.13
N ASP A 280 12.45 -24.41 18.09
CA ASP A 280 12.99 -24.41 19.45
C ASP A 280 12.19 -25.30 20.41
N HIS A 281 11.04 -25.84 19.94
CA HIS A 281 10.16 -26.75 20.68
C HIS A 281 9.74 -26.19 22.05
N MET A 282 9.53 -24.88 22.13
CA MET A 282 9.11 -24.21 23.34
C MET A 282 7.69 -24.62 23.75
N SER A 283 7.43 -24.61 25.07
CA SER A 283 6.08 -24.76 25.61
C SER A 283 5.19 -23.56 25.25
N PHE A 284 3.88 -23.75 25.25
CA PHE A 284 2.91 -22.69 25.00
C PHE A 284 3.14 -21.45 25.87
N ASP A 285 3.36 -21.64 27.18
CA ASP A 285 3.60 -20.54 28.12
C ASP A 285 4.88 -19.76 27.80
N GLN A 286 5.92 -20.43 27.30
CA GLN A 286 7.14 -19.76 26.85
C GLN A 286 6.88 -18.92 25.60
N VAL A 287 6.15 -19.46 24.61
CA VAL A 287 5.81 -18.73 23.39
C VAL A 287 4.92 -17.52 23.69
N MET A 288 3.89 -17.66 24.54
CA MET A 288 3.02 -16.53 24.89
C MET A 288 3.77 -15.43 25.65
N ARG A 289 4.76 -15.77 26.50
CA ARG A 289 5.65 -14.76 27.09
C ARG A 289 6.50 -14.04 26.02
N ARG A 290 6.94 -14.75 24.98
CA ARG A 290 7.72 -14.18 23.88
C ARG A 290 6.86 -13.34 22.92
N GLU A 291 5.60 -13.70 22.69
CA GLU A 291 4.61 -12.85 22.00
C GLU A 291 4.38 -11.51 22.72
N ALA A 292 4.51 -11.48 24.04
CA ALA A 292 4.46 -10.23 24.80
C ALA A 292 5.79 -9.44 24.68
N GLN A 293 6.93 -10.14 24.71
CA GLN A 293 8.26 -9.53 24.59
C GLN A 293 8.56 -8.97 23.19
N SER A 294 7.96 -9.54 22.14
CA SER A 294 8.12 -9.07 20.75
C SER A 294 7.52 -7.68 20.52
N GLY A 295 6.74 -7.17 21.48
CA GLY A 295 6.00 -5.92 21.36
C GLY A 295 4.63 -6.09 20.69
N ARG A 296 4.37 -7.19 19.97
CA ARG A 296 3.11 -7.39 19.25
C ARG A 296 1.89 -7.31 20.15
N THR A 297 1.92 -8.01 21.28
CA THR A 297 0.79 -8.06 22.21
C THR A 297 0.43 -6.69 22.80
N PRO A 298 1.37 -5.94 23.43
CA PRO A 298 1.04 -4.60 23.92
C PRO A 298 0.68 -3.62 22.80
N GLU A 299 1.26 -3.74 21.61
CA GLU A 299 0.94 -2.89 20.45
C GLU A 299 -0.50 -3.10 19.96
N ILE A 300 -0.94 -4.34 19.76
CA ILE A 300 -2.31 -4.61 19.32
C ILE A 300 -3.34 -4.18 20.38
N MET A 301 -3.04 -4.37 21.67
CA MET A 301 -3.90 -3.91 22.75
C MET A 301 -4.05 -2.39 22.76
N ALA A 302 -2.95 -1.65 22.52
CA ALA A 302 -2.98 -0.19 22.42
C ALA A 302 -3.80 0.28 21.21
N ILE A 303 -3.67 -0.39 20.06
CA ILE A 303 -4.48 -0.11 18.87
C ILE A 303 -5.97 -0.35 19.15
N MET A 304 -6.33 -1.49 19.74
CA MET A 304 -7.73 -1.79 20.11
C MET A 304 -8.30 -0.78 21.11
N ALA A 305 -7.52 -0.36 22.11
CA ALA A 305 -7.92 0.68 23.05
C ALA A 305 -8.17 2.02 22.35
N SER A 306 -7.29 2.42 21.43
CA SER A 306 -7.45 3.67 20.65
C SER A 306 -8.64 3.61 19.69
N MET A 307 -9.02 2.42 19.23
CA MET A 307 -10.12 2.20 18.29
C MET A 307 -11.51 2.15 18.94
N GLN A 308 -11.64 2.12 20.28
CA GLN A 308 -12.91 1.89 20.97
C GLN A 308 -14.06 2.79 20.48
N GLY A 309 -13.80 4.09 20.29
CA GLY A 309 -14.81 5.01 19.77
C GLY A 309 -15.26 4.69 18.34
N SER A 310 -14.32 4.29 17.48
CA SER A 310 -14.64 3.86 16.10
C SER A 310 -15.38 2.52 16.10
N LEU A 311 -14.98 1.57 16.96
CA LEU A 311 -15.62 0.26 17.10
C LEU A 311 -17.09 0.38 17.54
N ALA A 312 -17.37 1.28 18.48
CA ALA A 312 -18.72 1.56 18.96
C ALA A 312 -19.61 2.22 17.89
N ASN A 313 -19.01 3.00 16.98
CA ASN A 313 -19.71 3.74 15.93
C ASN A 313 -19.69 3.06 14.55
N ALA A 314 -19.17 1.82 14.46
CA ALA A 314 -18.88 1.16 13.19
C ALA A 314 -20.11 0.90 12.31
N ASP A 315 -21.31 0.80 12.91
CA ASP A 315 -22.56 0.61 12.17
C ASP A 315 -23.05 1.86 11.43
N ASP A 316 -22.58 3.03 11.85
CA ASP A 316 -22.87 4.31 11.22
C ASP A 316 -21.72 4.75 10.31
N VAL A 317 -20.47 4.63 10.79
CA VAL A 317 -19.23 4.91 10.03
C VAL A 317 -18.41 3.62 9.97
N PRO A 318 -18.51 2.84 8.88
CA PRO A 318 -17.80 1.58 8.74
C PRO A 318 -16.30 1.74 8.89
N MET A 319 -15.65 0.71 9.43
CA MET A 319 -14.23 0.77 9.71
C MET A 319 -13.46 -0.46 9.25
N PHE A 320 -12.18 -0.23 8.97
CA PHE A 320 -11.24 -1.24 8.50
C PHE A 320 -9.95 -1.20 9.31
N LEU A 321 -9.33 -2.35 9.49
CA LEU A 321 -7.97 -2.48 10.01
C LEU A 321 -7.18 -3.42 9.10
N THR A 322 -6.19 -2.88 8.40
CA THR A 322 -5.24 -3.67 7.64
C THR A 322 -3.91 -3.77 8.37
N GLY A 323 -3.09 -4.76 8.02
CA GLY A 323 -1.74 -4.79 8.56
C GLY A 323 -0.97 -6.05 8.24
N ASP A 324 0.30 -5.97 8.55
CA ASP A 324 1.17 -7.10 8.85
C ASP A 324 1.24 -7.22 10.37
N PHE A 325 0.67 -8.31 10.89
CA PHE A 325 0.55 -8.53 12.32
C PHE A 325 1.71 -9.35 12.87
N ASN A 326 2.62 -9.83 12.01
CA ASN A 326 3.78 -10.63 12.36
C ASN A 326 3.48 -11.83 13.28
N ALA A 327 2.26 -12.35 13.22
CA ALA A 327 1.79 -13.49 13.97
C ALA A 327 0.61 -14.14 13.24
N PRO A 328 0.49 -15.48 13.30
CA PRO A 328 -0.62 -16.18 12.65
C PRO A 328 -1.99 -15.87 13.27
N SER A 329 -3.06 -16.33 12.61
CA SER A 329 -4.41 -16.22 13.16
C SER A 329 -4.74 -17.38 14.11
N HIS A 330 -5.45 -17.08 15.20
CA HIS A 330 -6.11 -18.08 16.05
C HIS A 330 -7.16 -18.91 15.30
N LEU A 331 -7.65 -18.43 14.15
CA LEU A 331 -8.55 -19.17 13.25
C LEU A 331 -7.81 -20.13 12.32
N ASP A 332 -6.49 -19.96 12.17
CA ASP A 332 -5.66 -20.75 11.26
C ASP A 332 -4.89 -21.83 12.00
N TRP A 333 -4.38 -21.49 13.20
CA TRP A 333 -3.71 -22.43 14.08
C TRP A 333 -4.75 -23.13 14.95
N ILE A 334 -5.29 -24.22 14.43
CA ILE A 334 -6.32 -25.07 15.06
C ILE A 334 -5.92 -26.55 14.95
N ASP A 335 -6.61 -27.42 15.68
CA ASP A 335 -6.27 -28.86 15.69
C ASP A 335 -6.33 -29.51 14.30
N ALA A 336 -7.22 -29.02 13.41
CA ALA A 336 -7.35 -29.52 12.04
C ALA A 336 -6.16 -29.16 11.12
N THR A 337 -5.36 -28.16 11.49
CA THR A 337 -4.18 -27.70 10.72
C THR A 337 -2.85 -28.00 11.43
N LYS A 338 -2.88 -28.68 12.59
CA LYS A 338 -1.69 -28.92 13.42
C LYS A 338 -0.51 -29.55 12.68
N ASP A 339 -0.75 -30.41 11.69
CA ASP A 339 0.31 -31.06 10.93
C ASP A 339 1.09 -30.07 10.04
N GLN A 340 0.47 -28.93 9.70
CA GLN A 340 1.10 -27.81 9.02
C GLN A 340 1.88 -26.91 9.99
N HIS A 341 1.66 -27.08 11.31
CA HIS A 341 2.17 -26.22 12.37
C HIS A 341 2.95 -27.05 13.39
N CYS A 342 3.83 -27.94 12.90
CA CYS A 342 4.72 -28.77 13.71
C CYS A 342 4.04 -29.57 14.84
N GLY A 343 2.80 -30.01 14.61
CA GLY A 343 1.99 -30.76 15.57
C GLY A 343 1.27 -29.88 16.61
N ARG A 344 1.39 -28.55 16.51
CA ARG A 344 0.72 -27.60 17.39
C ARG A 344 -0.69 -27.30 16.88
N GLY A 345 -1.68 -27.63 17.70
CA GLY A 345 -3.08 -27.31 17.46
C GLY A 345 -3.43 -25.88 17.85
N TYR A 346 -4.60 -25.71 18.47
CA TYR A 346 -5.11 -24.38 18.84
C TYR A 346 -4.07 -23.51 19.55
N THR A 347 -3.85 -22.31 19.00
CA THR A 347 -2.99 -21.28 19.59
C THR A 347 -3.73 -19.95 19.58
N GLU A 348 -3.95 -19.39 20.76
CA GLU A 348 -4.66 -18.12 20.95
C GLU A 348 -3.72 -16.93 20.67
N TRP A 349 -3.34 -16.74 19.41
CA TRP A 349 -2.46 -15.65 19.00
C TRP A 349 -3.08 -14.28 19.37
N PRO A 350 -2.48 -13.49 20.30
CA PRO A 350 -3.11 -12.27 20.82
C PRO A 350 -3.44 -11.25 19.73
N THR A 351 -2.58 -11.16 18.72
CA THR A 351 -2.66 -10.22 17.58
C THR A 351 -3.90 -10.41 16.71
N SER A 352 -4.46 -11.62 16.67
CA SER A 352 -5.72 -11.90 15.96
C SER A 352 -6.90 -12.07 16.92
N LYS A 353 -6.64 -12.49 18.16
CA LYS A 353 -7.69 -12.68 19.17
C LYS A 353 -8.26 -11.36 19.68
N PHE A 354 -7.43 -10.36 19.99
CA PHE A 354 -7.91 -9.06 20.45
C PHE A 354 -8.79 -8.31 19.43
N PRO A 355 -8.45 -8.28 18.12
CA PRO A 355 -9.38 -7.80 17.09
C PRO A 355 -10.71 -8.54 17.07
N ALA A 356 -10.69 -9.87 17.07
CA ALA A 356 -11.91 -10.69 17.03
C ALA A 356 -12.79 -10.46 18.26
N ASP A 357 -12.21 -10.39 19.46
CA ASP A 357 -12.92 -10.10 20.72
C ASP A 357 -13.50 -8.68 20.76
N SER A 358 -12.89 -7.74 20.03
CA SER A 358 -13.42 -6.39 19.80
C SER A 358 -14.52 -6.34 18.72
N GLY A 359 -14.84 -7.51 18.14
CA GLY A 359 -15.85 -7.69 17.10
C GLY A 359 -15.44 -7.17 15.74
N LEU A 360 -14.13 -7.14 15.44
CA LEU A 360 -13.62 -7.03 14.08
C LEU A 360 -13.73 -8.38 13.38
N ILE A 361 -14.03 -8.35 12.08
CA ILE A 361 -14.30 -9.53 11.26
C ILE A 361 -13.15 -9.72 10.26
N ASP A 362 -12.52 -10.89 10.28
CA ASP A 362 -11.48 -11.31 9.33
C ASP A 362 -12.11 -11.57 7.95
N SER A 363 -11.89 -10.67 6.99
CA SER A 363 -12.54 -10.78 5.68
C SER A 363 -12.13 -12.02 4.90
N TYR A 364 -10.90 -12.50 5.09
CA TYR A 364 -10.41 -13.69 4.40
C TYR A 364 -11.14 -14.94 4.90
N ARG A 365 -11.39 -15.04 6.22
CA ARG A 365 -12.14 -16.16 6.80
C ARG A 365 -13.65 -16.07 6.58
N VAL A 366 -14.20 -14.89 6.28
CA VAL A 366 -15.58 -14.78 5.77
C VAL A 366 -15.73 -15.49 4.43
N VAL A 367 -14.82 -15.24 3.48
CA VAL A 367 -14.88 -15.83 2.13
C VAL A 367 -14.33 -17.26 2.08
N HIS A 368 -13.36 -17.56 2.94
CA HIS A 368 -12.69 -18.85 3.02
C HIS A 368 -12.68 -19.42 4.45
N PRO A 369 -13.82 -19.96 4.93
CA PRO A 369 -13.95 -20.38 6.34
C PRO A 369 -12.99 -21.50 6.77
N SER A 370 -12.61 -22.39 5.85
CA SER A 370 -11.75 -23.54 6.17
C SER A 370 -10.26 -23.21 5.98
N PRO A 371 -9.45 -23.18 7.07
CA PRO A 371 -8.00 -22.98 6.97
C PRO A 371 -7.27 -24.16 6.35
N VAL A 372 -7.88 -25.36 6.35
CA VAL A 372 -7.31 -26.55 5.72
C VAL A 372 -7.32 -26.43 4.19
N SER A 373 -8.48 -26.09 3.61
CA SER A 373 -8.62 -26.03 2.14
C SER A 373 -8.07 -24.74 1.54
N LYS A 374 -8.13 -23.64 2.30
CA LYS A 374 -7.74 -22.30 1.86
C LYS A 374 -6.94 -21.63 2.99
N PRO A 375 -5.66 -21.99 3.15
CA PRO A 375 -4.85 -21.49 4.26
C PRO A 375 -4.60 -19.98 4.17
N GLY A 376 -4.47 -19.44 2.95
CA GLY A 376 -4.31 -17.99 2.75
C GLY A 376 -2.92 -17.46 3.11
N ILE A 377 -1.92 -18.35 3.10
CA ILE A 377 -0.52 -18.04 3.41
C ILE A 377 -0.05 -16.78 2.69
N THR A 378 0.39 -15.81 3.48
CA THR A 378 0.96 -14.53 3.02
C THR A 378 2.47 -14.47 3.22
N TRP A 379 2.99 -15.09 4.29
CA TRP A 379 4.41 -15.27 4.54
C TRP A 379 4.82 -16.73 4.21
N SER A 380 5.71 -16.99 3.26
CA SER A 380 6.33 -16.08 2.31
C SER A 380 6.36 -16.70 0.90
N PRO A 381 6.06 -15.92 -0.17
CA PRO A 381 6.42 -16.31 -1.54
C PRO A 381 7.93 -16.34 -1.84
N ILE A 382 8.79 -15.78 -0.98
CA ILE A 382 10.24 -15.61 -1.23
C ILE A 382 11.10 -16.49 -0.32
N TYR A 383 10.80 -16.51 0.97
CA TYR A 383 11.49 -17.31 1.98
C TYR A 383 10.77 -18.64 2.16
N LEU A 384 11.40 -19.72 1.69
CA LEU A 384 10.86 -21.10 1.80
C LEU A 384 11.69 -21.96 2.77
N GLU A 385 12.88 -21.49 3.13
CA GLU A 385 13.80 -22.12 4.06
C GLU A 385 14.43 -21.06 4.97
N ASN A 386 14.74 -21.47 6.20
CA ASN A 386 15.40 -20.66 7.21
C ASN A 386 16.51 -21.46 7.87
N GLN A 387 17.75 -21.13 7.49
CA GLN A 387 18.98 -21.79 7.98
C GLN A 387 18.95 -23.32 7.82
N GLY A 388 18.48 -23.81 6.66
CA GLY A 388 18.40 -25.23 6.35
C GLY A 388 17.18 -25.94 6.96
N ARG A 389 16.29 -25.21 7.64
CA ARG A 389 14.98 -25.71 8.10
C ARG A 389 13.90 -25.23 7.16
N LYS A 390 12.83 -26.00 7.01
CA LYS A 390 11.65 -25.56 6.25
C LYS A 390 11.01 -24.37 6.96
N GLU A 391 10.71 -23.33 6.19
CA GLU A 391 10.06 -22.13 6.73
C GLU A 391 8.61 -22.41 7.14
N PRO A 392 8.19 -22.05 8.37
CA PRO A 392 6.78 -21.91 8.73
C PRO A 392 6.10 -20.90 7.81
N LEU A 393 5.19 -21.41 6.98
CA LEU A 393 4.44 -20.60 6.04
C LEU A 393 3.09 -20.29 6.66
N ASP A 394 2.87 -19.02 6.97
CA ASP A 394 1.74 -18.53 7.76
C ASP A 394 0.97 -17.40 7.06
N ARG A 395 -0.29 -17.22 7.45
CA ARG A 395 -1.07 -16.03 7.10
C ARG A 395 -0.92 -15.03 8.25
N ILE A 396 -0.16 -13.98 8.01
CA ILE A 396 0.16 -12.93 9.00
C ILE A 396 -0.28 -11.53 8.57
N ASP A 397 -0.78 -11.40 7.34
CA ASP A 397 -1.33 -10.16 6.79
C ASP A 397 -2.85 -10.25 6.77
N PHE A 398 -3.53 -9.20 7.25
CA PHE A 398 -4.97 -9.23 7.46
C PHE A 398 -5.67 -7.98 6.91
N VAL A 399 -6.93 -8.17 6.52
CA VAL A 399 -7.91 -7.12 6.31
C VAL A 399 -9.10 -7.42 7.23
N TYR A 400 -9.18 -6.69 8.33
CA TYR A 400 -10.32 -6.71 9.24
C TYR A 400 -11.31 -5.59 8.92
N HIS A 401 -12.58 -5.81 9.21
CA HIS A 401 -13.60 -4.77 9.11
C HIS A 401 -14.64 -4.86 10.24
N LYS A 402 -15.42 -3.79 10.41
CA LYS A 402 -16.63 -3.77 11.23
C LYS A 402 -17.63 -2.76 10.64
N GLY A 403 -18.91 -3.10 10.75
CA GLY A 403 -20.03 -2.24 10.38
C GLY A 403 -21.06 -2.96 9.51
N ARG A 404 -22.34 -2.88 9.89
CA ARG A 404 -23.47 -3.55 9.21
C ARG A 404 -23.68 -3.19 7.73
N LYS A 405 -23.05 -2.10 7.26
CA LYS A 405 -23.16 -1.63 5.87
C LYS A 405 -22.19 -2.33 4.92
N LEU A 406 -21.36 -3.25 5.40
CA LEU A 406 -20.34 -3.93 4.59
C LEU A 406 -20.69 -5.39 4.37
N ALA A 407 -20.72 -5.81 3.10
CA ALA A 407 -20.66 -7.23 2.72
C ALA A 407 -19.30 -7.53 2.10
N VAL A 408 -18.64 -8.60 2.55
CA VAL A 408 -17.44 -9.12 1.89
C VAL A 408 -17.87 -9.94 0.68
N GLU A 409 -17.45 -9.54 -0.52
CA GLU A 409 -17.74 -10.26 -1.76
C GLU A 409 -16.62 -11.23 -2.14
N ASP A 410 -15.37 -10.82 -1.93
CA ASP A 410 -14.19 -11.63 -2.23
C ASP A 410 -13.01 -11.21 -1.34
N SER A 411 -12.09 -12.15 -1.09
CA SER A 411 -10.85 -11.89 -0.34
C SER A 411 -9.76 -12.86 -0.75
N THR A 412 -8.68 -12.35 -1.34
CA THR A 412 -7.63 -13.15 -1.96
C THR A 412 -6.23 -12.68 -1.54
N ALA A 413 -5.34 -13.64 -1.27
CA ALA A 413 -3.90 -13.39 -1.13
C ALA A 413 -3.21 -13.38 -2.51
N LEU A 414 -2.61 -12.25 -2.89
CA LEU A 414 -2.14 -11.94 -4.24
C LEU A 414 -0.62 -11.83 -4.34
N VAL A 415 -0.10 -12.22 -5.50
CA VAL A 415 1.23 -11.89 -6.00
C VAL A 415 1.12 -11.49 -7.47
N ALA A 416 2.08 -10.70 -7.95
CA ALA A 416 2.22 -10.41 -9.37
C ALA A 416 3.21 -11.39 -10.02
N GLY A 417 2.83 -11.94 -11.17
CA GLY A 417 3.66 -12.91 -11.88
C GLY A 417 3.88 -14.21 -11.07
N LYS A 418 5.06 -14.81 -11.21
CA LYS A 418 5.46 -16.03 -10.51
C LYS A 418 6.79 -15.75 -9.79
N PRO A 419 6.76 -15.28 -8.51
CA PRO A 419 7.97 -14.92 -7.80
C PRO A 419 8.91 -16.11 -7.66
N ALA A 420 10.18 -15.92 -8.01
CA ALA A 420 11.24 -16.84 -7.68
C ALA A 420 11.66 -16.65 -6.20
N PRO A 421 11.89 -17.72 -5.45
CA PRO A 421 12.34 -17.62 -4.07
C PRO A 421 13.80 -17.13 -3.98
N GLN A 422 14.27 -16.83 -2.77
CA GLN A 422 15.67 -16.54 -2.52
C GLN A 422 16.59 -17.65 -3.09
N PRO A 423 17.75 -17.33 -3.68
CA PRO A 423 18.34 -16.00 -3.88
C PRO A 423 17.96 -15.32 -5.21
N ARG A 424 17.01 -15.85 -5.99
CA ARG A 424 16.71 -15.40 -7.36
C ARG A 424 15.62 -14.32 -7.43
N HIS A 425 15.30 -13.66 -6.33
CA HIS A 425 14.16 -12.74 -6.24
C HIS A 425 14.42 -11.35 -6.85
N ALA A 426 15.69 -10.97 -7.07
CA ALA A 426 16.06 -9.60 -7.42
C ALA A 426 15.35 -9.04 -8.65
N ASP A 427 14.94 -9.88 -9.61
CA ASP A 427 14.26 -9.48 -10.84
C ASP A 427 12.78 -9.88 -10.90
N ASN A 428 12.21 -10.39 -9.80
CA ASN A 428 10.79 -10.75 -9.72
C ASN A 428 9.87 -9.59 -10.12
N GLU A 429 8.74 -9.89 -10.74
CA GLU A 429 7.68 -8.90 -10.93
C GLU A 429 7.06 -8.50 -9.59
N TRP A 430 6.86 -9.49 -8.71
CA TRP A 430 6.45 -9.24 -7.33
C TRP A 430 7.60 -8.64 -6.50
N THR A 431 7.33 -7.53 -5.82
CA THR A 431 8.37 -6.73 -5.14
C THR A 431 8.45 -6.97 -3.64
N SER A 432 7.74 -7.97 -3.11
CA SER A 432 7.62 -8.20 -1.67
C SER A 432 7.87 -9.68 -1.34
N ASP A 433 8.33 -9.93 -0.13
CA ASP A 433 8.37 -11.24 0.51
C ASP A 433 7.06 -11.62 1.20
N HIS A 434 6.05 -10.76 1.18
CA HIS A 434 4.67 -11.07 1.56
C HIS A 434 3.77 -11.13 0.34
N LYS A 435 2.70 -11.93 0.38
CA LYS A 435 1.54 -11.74 -0.51
C LYS A 435 0.70 -10.58 0.03
N ALA A 436 0.15 -9.75 -0.86
CA ALA A 436 -0.83 -8.75 -0.45
C ALA A 436 -2.20 -9.40 -0.23
N VAL A 437 -3.03 -8.85 0.65
CA VAL A 437 -4.41 -9.33 0.84
C VAL A 437 -5.36 -8.29 0.27
N LEU A 438 -6.07 -8.65 -0.80
CA LEU A 438 -7.11 -7.82 -1.41
C LEU A 438 -8.48 -8.34 -1.00
N THR A 439 -9.30 -7.45 -0.44
CA THR A 439 -10.70 -7.72 -0.15
C THR A 439 -11.60 -6.78 -0.93
N VAL A 440 -12.64 -7.33 -1.55
CA VAL A 440 -13.70 -6.59 -2.23
C VAL A 440 -14.92 -6.55 -1.33
N TYR A 441 -15.38 -5.35 -1.04
CA TYR A 441 -16.59 -5.09 -0.28
C TYR A 441 -17.66 -4.49 -1.17
N ARG A 442 -18.92 -4.82 -0.91
CA ARG A 442 -20.08 -4.06 -1.38
C ARG A 442 -20.75 -3.36 -0.21
N PHE A 443 -21.11 -2.10 -0.42
CA PHE A 443 -21.94 -1.38 0.53
C PHE A 443 -23.40 -1.87 0.42
N ILE A 444 -24.00 -2.22 1.55
CA ILE A 444 -25.40 -2.61 1.64
C ILE A 444 -26.21 -1.39 2.07
N ASP A 445 -27.15 -0.98 1.21
CA ASP A 445 -28.14 0.01 1.59
C ASP A 445 -29.12 -0.58 2.60
N SER A 446 -29.26 0.08 3.76
CA SER A 446 -30.25 -0.26 4.79
C SER A 446 -31.71 -0.14 4.32
N ALA A 447 -31.96 0.43 3.13
CA ALA A 447 -33.28 0.51 2.52
C ALA A 447 -33.73 -0.80 1.83
N SER A 448 -32.85 -1.77 1.62
CA SER A 448 -33.15 -3.03 0.91
C SER A 448 -33.57 -4.20 1.82
N GLY A 449 -33.58 -4.02 3.15
CA GLY A 449 -33.88 -5.07 4.12
C GLY A 449 -35.37 -5.42 4.32
N ASN A 450 -36.28 -4.95 3.48
CA ASN A 450 -37.74 -5.14 3.65
C ASN A 450 -38.46 -5.58 2.37
N CYS A 451 -37.88 -6.48 1.58
CA CYS A 451 -38.59 -7.20 0.51
C CYS A 451 -38.00 -8.60 0.35
N GLU A 452 -38.39 -9.53 1.23
CA GLU A 452 -38.61 -10.96 0.93
C GLU A 452 -38.83 -11.74 2.25
N ALA A 453 -40.00 -11.51 2.85
CA ALA A 453 -40.67 -12.53 3.65
C ALA A 453 -42.05 -12.72 3.04
N GLY A 454 -42.06 -13.33 1.85
CA GLY A 454 -43.27 -13.64 1.09
C GLY A 454 -43.30 -15.12 0.74
N SER A 455 -44.05 -15.87 1.55
CA SER A 455 -44.80 -17.09 1.18
C SER A 455 -44.14 -18.12 0.26
N ALA A 456 -43.71 -19.24 0.84
CA ALA A 456 -44.01 -20.59 0.36
C ALA A 456 -44.06 -21.55 1.56
#